data_AF-X0SDC1-F1
#
_entry.id   AF-X0SDC1-F1
#
_cell.length_a   1.000
_cell.length_b   1.000
_cell.length_c   1.000
_cell.angle_alpha   90.00
_cell.angle_beta   90.00
_cell.angle_gamma   90.00
#
_symmetry.space_group_name_H-M   'P 1'
#
loop_
_entity.id
_entity.type
_entity.pdbx_description
1 polymer ?
#
loop_
_entity_poly.entity_id
_entity_poly.type
_entity_poly.pdbx_seq_one_letter_code
_entity_poly.pdbx_strand_id
1 'polypeptide(L)'
;PESTASEMIVEVEVDTLRQLDNVLPAGPDIVLLDNMRPAQLRKAVARRDACNPAIELEASGEINLSRVRRIAQTGVERISIGALTHSAAWVDLALDWLPGDVAKS
;
A
#
# COMPACT_ATOMS: atom_id res chain seq x y z
N PRO A 1 -15.61 -20.76 23.10
CA PRO A 1 -14.61 -19.81 22.52
C PRO A 1 -15.02 -19.45 21.09
N GLU A 2 -15.57 -18.25 20.89
CA GLU A 2 -15.72 -17.70 19.54
C GLU A 2 -14.33 -17.57 18.91
N SER A 3 -14.22 -18.01 17.67
CA SER A 3 -12.95 -18.15 16.96
C SER A 3 -12.36 -16.78 16.64
N THR A 4 -11.20 -16.45 17.20
CA THR A 4 -10.40 -15.27 16.82
C THR A 4 -9.89 -15.32 15.38
N ALA A 5 -10.06 -16.45 14.68
CA ALA A 5 -9.73 -16.56 13.27
C ALA A 5 -10.57 -15.61 12.39
N SER A 6 -11.70 -15.13 12.89
CA SER A 6 -12.57 -14.18 12.17
C SER A 6 -12.00 -12.76 12.06
N GLU A 7 -10.87 -12.43 12.70
CA GLU A 7 -10.29 -11.08 12.71
C GLU A 7 -8.93 -10.95 12.02
N MET A 8 -8.34 -12.05 11.52
CA MET A 8 -7.03 -12.00 10.85
C MET A 8 -7.18 -11.80 9.35
N ILE A 9 -6.63 -10.68 8.86
CA ILE A 9 -6.50 -10.39 7.43
C ILE A 9 -5.49 -11.35 6.80
N VAL A 10 -5.90 -12.01 5.71
CA VAL A 10 -5.06 -12.84 4.87
C VAL A 10 -4.70 -12.08 3.60
N GLU A 11 -3.42 -11.79 3.44
CA GLU A 11 -2.85 -11.20 2.24
C GLU A 11 -2.02 -12.23 1.47
N VAL A 12 -2.14 -12.24 0.14
CA VAL A 12 -1.35 -13.11 -0.74
C VAL A 12 -0.61 -12.27 -1.77
N GLU A 13 0.71 -12.39 -1.80
CA GLU A 13 1.56 -11.74 -2.80
C GLU A 13 1.64 -12.55 -4.11
N VAL A 14 1.56 -11.85 -5.23
CA VAL A 14 1.73 -12.40 -6.59
C VAL A 14 2.55 -11.45 -7.47
N ASP A 15 3.40 -12.01 -8.32
CA ASP A 15 4.25 -11.27 -9.27
C ASP A 15 3.75 -11.38 -10.72
N THR A 16 2.75 -12.24 -10.97
CA THR A 16 2.16 -12.42 -12.29
C THR A 16 0.63 -12.45 -12.28
N LEU A 17 0.04 -11.99 -13.38
CA LEU A 17 -1.40 -12.10 -13.62
C LEU A 17 -1.92 -13.55 -13.61
N ARG A 18 -1.07 -14.53 -13.94
CA ARG A 18 -1.45 -15.95 -13.87
C ARG A 18 -1.56 -16.44 -12.44
N GLN A 19 -0.66 -16.02 -11.55
CA GLN A 19 -0.78 -16.32 -10.13
C GLN A 19 -2.02 -15.64 -9.54
N LEU A 20 -2.29 -14.38 -9.93
CA LEU A 20 -3.53 -13.70 -9.56
C LEU A 20 -4.76 -14.55 -9.88
N ASP A 21 -4.85 -15.09 -11.12
CA ASP A 21 -5.97 -15.94 -11.53
C ASP A 21 -6.11 -17.20 -10.65
N ASN A 22 -5.01 -17.72 -10.10
CA ASN A 22 -5.03 -18.89 -9.22
C ASN A 22 -5.48 -18.57 -7.79
N VAL A 23 -5.25 -17.35 -7.31
CA VAL A 23 -5.54 -16.96 -5.91
C VAL A 23 -6.91 -16.31 -5.73
N LEU A 24 -7.44 -15.62 -6.75
CA LEU A 24 -8.75 -14.98 -6.68
C LEU A 24 -9.88 -15.94 -6.24
N PRO A 25 -9.96 -17.21 -6.72
CA PRO A 25 -11.00 -18.14 -6.28
C PRO A 25 -10.89 -18.56 -4.80
N ALA A 26 -9.71 -18.42 -4.18
CA ALA A 26 -9.51 -18.72 -2.76
C ALA A 26 -10.07 -17.61 -1.85
N GLY A 27 -10.35 -16.42 -2.40
CA GLY A 27 -10.95 -15.31 -1.68
C GLY A 27 -10.11 -14.76 -0.51
N PRO A 28 -8.82 -14.44 -0.69
CA PRO A 28 -8.07 -13.72 0.34
C PRO A 28 -8.68 -12.32 0.55
N ASP A 29 -8.40 -11.71 1.70
CA ASP A 29 -8.85 -10.34 1.98
C ASP A 29 -8.12 -9.34 1.07
N ILE A 30 -6.82 -9.55 0.84
CA ILE A 30 -5.96 -8.68 0.04
C ILE A 30 -5.09 -9.52 -0.90
N VAL A 31 -4.88 -9.03 -2.12
CA VAL A 31 -3.82 -9.53 -3.02
C VAL A 31 -2.81 -8.43 -3.31
N LEU A 32 -1.56 -8.66 -2.92
CA LEU A 32 -0.44 -7.76 -3.20
C LEU A 32 0.16 -8.09 -4.57
N LEU A 33 0.18 -7.09 -5.45
CA LEU A 33 0.65 -7.16 -6.83
C LEU A 33 2.09 -6.62 -6.90
N ASP A 34 3.07 -7.52 -6.83
CA ASP A 34 4.47 -7.13 -6.78
C ASP A 34 5.00 -6.72 -8.17
N ASN A 35 5.69 -5.58 -8.20
CA ASN A 35 6.43 -5.03 -9.35
C ASN A 35 5.65 -4.97 -10.68
N MET A 36 4.31 -4.90 -10.62
CA MET A 36 3.47 -4.86 -11.82
C MET A 36 3.43 -3.47 -12.46
N ARG A 37 3.53 -3.42 -13.80
CA ARG A 37 3.36 -2.17 -14.55
C ARG A 37 1.90 -1.71 -14.53
N PRO A 38 1.61 -0.41 -14.73
CA PRO A 38 0.23 0.11 -14.72
C PRO A 38 -0.74 -0.61 -15.68
N ALA A 39 -0.28 -1.08 -16.83
CA ALA A 39 -1.11 -1.87 -17.75
C ALA A 39 -1.48 -3.25 -17.20
N GLN A 40 -0.61 -3.86 -16.40
CA GLN A 40 -0.89 -5.12 -15.69
C GLN A 40 -1.82 -4.88 -14.52
N LEU A 41 -1.60 -3.83 -13.74
CA LEU A 41 -2.48 -3.46 -12.61
C LEU A 41 -3.94 -3.24 -13.06
N ARG A 42 -4.18 -2.53 -14.17
CA ARG A 42 -5.55 -2.37 -14.71
C ARG A 42 -6.19 -3.71 -15.10
N LYS A 43 -5.39 -4.66 -15.62
CA LYS A 43 -5.87 -6.02 -15.91
C LYS A 43 -6.17 -6.79 -14.63
N ALA A 44 -5.35 -6.61 -13.59
CA ALA A 44 -5.57 -7.22 -12.29
C ALA A 44 -6.88 -6.74 -11.66
N VAL A 45 -7.12 -5.42 -11.66
CA VAL A 45 -8.38 -4.81 -11.21
C VAL A 45 -9.57 -5.39 -11.98
N ALA A 46 -9.53 -5.40 -13.32
CA ALA A 46 -10.61 -5.97 -14.12
C ALA A 46 -10.87 -7.46 -13.84
N ARG A 47 -9.83 -8.25 -13.56
CA ARG A 47 -9.94 -9.68 -13.20
C ARG A 47 -10.54 -9.87 -11.81
N ARG A 48 -10.08 -9.08 -10.83
CA ARG A 48 -10.62 -9.06 -9.47
C ARG A 48 -12.09 -8.68 -9.50
N ASP A 49 -12.46 -7.59 -10.18
CA ASP A 49 -13.85 -7.12 -10.27
C ASP A 49 -14.79 -8.16 -10.92
N ALA A 50 -14.29 -8.91 -11.90
CA ALA A 50 -15.05 -10.00 -12.53
C ALA A 50 -15.19 -11.25 -11.66
N CYS A 51 -14.30 -11.44 -10.67
CA CYS A 51 -14.30 -12.61 -9.79
C CYS A 51 -14.97 -12.31 -8.43
N ASN A 52 -14.42 -11.36 -7.68
CA ASN A 52 -14.96 -10.89 -6.41
C ASN A 52 -14.45 -9.47 -6.11
N PRO A 53 -15.28 -8.42 -6.27
CA PRO A 53 -14.89 -7.03 -6.03
C PRO A 53 -14.59 -6.71 -4.55
N ALA A 54 -14.89 -7.61 -3.61
CA ALA A 54 -14.59 -7.41 -2.19
C ALA A 54 -13.12 -7.68 -1.82
N ILE A 55 -12.35 -8.39 -2.67
CA ILE A 55 -10.93 -8.66 -2.45
C ILE A 55 -10.15 -7.37 -2.73
N GLU A 56 -9.43 -6.78 -1.78
CA GLU A 56 -8.63 -5.58 -2.05
C GLU A 56 -7.37 -5.90 -2.87
N LEU A 57 -6.94 -4.95 -3.71
CA LEU A 57 -5.68 -5.03 -4.43
C LEU A 57 -4.69 -4.00 -3.89
N GLU A 58 -3.49 -4.47 -3.57
CA GLU A 58 -2.38 -3.64 -3.15
C GLU A 58 -1.27 -3.64 -4.22
N ALA A 59 -0.81 -2.47 -4.66
CA ALA A 59 0.35 -2.38 -5.54
C ALA A 59 1.64 -2.20 -4.73
N SER A 60 2.68 -2.98 -5.03
CA SER A 60 4.01 -2.86 -4.43
C SER A 60 5.11 -2.83 -5.49
N GLY A 61 6.35 -2.57 -5.04
CA GLY A 61 7.55 -2.65 -5.88
C GLY A 61 8.00 -1.31 -6.50
N GLU A 62 9.19 -0.85 -6.07
CA GLU A 62 9.90 0.33 -6.60
C GLU A 62 9.03 1.58 -6.84
N ILE A 63 8.10 1.84 -5.92
CA ILE A 63 7.17 2.97 -6.03
C ILE A 63 7.85 4.25 -5.55
N ASN A 64 7.71 5.31 -6.33
CA ASN A 64 8.21 6.66 -6.01
C ASN A 64 7.17 7.72 -6.40
N LEU A 65 7.43 8.99 -6.03
CA LEU A 65 6.53 10.12 -6.28
C LEU A 65 6.13 10.29 -7.75
N SER A 66 7.02 9.97 -8.69
CA SER A 66 6.72 10.08 -10.14
C SER A 66 5.78 8.98 -10.65
N ARG A 67 5.72 7.83 -9.95
CA ARG A 67 4.93 6.65 -10.34
C ARG A 67 3.61 6.56 -9.58
N VAL A 68 3.58 6.99 -8.32
CA VAL A 68 2.45 6.75 -7.39
C VAL A 68 1.10 7.20 -7.96
N ARG A 69 1.02 8.39 -8.58
CA ARG A 69 -0.23 8.87 -9.20
C ARG A 69 -0.75 7.94 -10.29
N ARG A 70 0.14 7.44 -11.15
CA ARG A 70 -0.23 6.57 -12.27
C ARG A 70 -0.63 5.17 -11.79
N ILE A 71 -0.09 4.72 -10.67
CA ILE A 71 -0.48 3.48 -9.99
C ILE A 71 -1.87 3.68 -9.35
N ALA A 72 -2.10 4.76 -8.61
CA ALA A 72 -3.41 5.05 -8.02
C ALA A 72 -4.53 5.12 -9.07
N GLN A 73 -4.23 5.68 -10.25
CA GLN A 73 -5.18 5.74 -11.37
C GLN A 73 -5.50 4.38 -12.01
N THR A 74 -4.87 3.28 -11.62
CA THR A 74 -5.24 1.95 -12.14
C THR A 74 -6.47 1.37 -11.44
N GLY A 75 -6.86 1.92 -10.28
CA GLY A 75 -8.00 1.44 -9.51
C GLY A 75 -7.64 0.42 -8.41
N VAL A 76 -6.38 0.34 -8.01
CA VAL A 76 -5.98 -0.44 -6.82
C VAL A 76 -6.39 0.33 -5.55
N GLU A 77 -6.79 -0.39 -4.51
CA GLU A 77 -7.21 0.21 -3.23
C GLU A 77 -6.02 0.68 -2.40
N ARG A 78 -4.89 0.00 -2.52
CA ARG A 78 -3.71 0.22 -1.68
C ARG A 78 -2.42 0.34 -2.49
N ILE A 79 -1.47 1.09 -1.94
CA ILE A 79 -0.12 1.24 -2.51
C ILE A 79 0.91 1.20 -1.39
N SER A 80 1.76 0.17 -1.40
CA SER A 80 2.87 0.06 -0.46
C SER A 80 4.14 0.72 -0.99
N ILE A 81 4.72 1.61 -0.18
CA ILE A 81 5.92 2.39 -0.54
C ILE A 81 6.97 2.26 0.57
N GLY A 82 7.88 1.29 0.43
CA GLY A 82 8.96 1.10 1.39
C GLY A 82 9.86 2.34 1.57
N ALA A 83 10.01 3.18 0.54
CA ALA A 83 10.79 4.43 0.58
C ALA A 83 10.36 5.40 1.69
N LEU A 84 9.11 5.30 2.16
CA LEU A 84 8.60 6.12 3.26
C LEU A 84 9.28 5.85 4.61
N THR A 85 9.94 4.70 4.78
CA THR A 85 10.62 4.33 6.03
C THR A 85 12.12 4.13 5.83
N HIS A 86 12.54 3.26 4.90
CA HIS A 86 13.98 2.97 4.70
C HIS A 86 14.76 4.07 3.96
N SER A 87 14.09 5.11 3.47
CA SER A 87 14.71 6.21 2.73
C SER A 87 14.04 7.56 3.02
N ALA A 88 13.41 7.69 4.19
CA ALA A 88 12.78 8.93 4.60
C ALA A 88 13.82 10.05 4.78
N ALA A 89 13.58 11.21 4.18
CA ALA A 89 14.35 12.40 4.48
C ALA A 89 14.02 12.90 5.89
N TRP A 90 15.05 13.28 6.66
CA TRP A 90 14.86 13.92 7.95
C TRP A 90 14.43 15.38 7.76
N VAL A 91 13.61 15.88 8.69
CA VAL A 91 13.25 17.29 8.75
C VAL A 91 14.27 18.01 9.62
N ASP A 92 14.84 19.09 9.12
CA ASP A 92 15.74 19.93 9.91
C ASP A 92 14.93 20.75 10.91
N LEU A 93 15.16 20.51 12.20
CA LEU A 93 14.42 21.10 13.30
C LEU A 93 15.39 21.76 14.27
N ALA A 94 15.13 23.03 14.59
CA ALA A 94 15.87 23.80 15.60
C ALA A 94 14.91 24.37 16.64
N LEU A 95 15.40 24.51 17.88
CA LEU A 95 14.68 25.15 18.98
C LEU A 95 15.36 26.47 19.32
N ASP A 96 14.65 27.58 19.11
CA ASP A 96 15.06 28.88 19.60
C ASP A 96 14.44 29.13 20.99
N TRP A 97 15.28 29.09 22.02
CA TRP A 97 14.85 29.45 23.37
C TRP A 97 14.96 30.95 23.58
N LEU A 98 13.81 31.62 23.74
CA LEU A 98 13.74 33.01 24.16
C LEU A 98 13.59 33.06 25.69
N PRO A 99 14.61 33.49 26.45
CA PRO A 99 14.44 33.69 27.88
C PRO A 99 13.38 34.77 28.10
N GLY A 100 12.35 34.46 28.89
CA GLY A 100 11.37 35.46 29.32
C GLY A 100 12.06 36.57 30.10
N ASP A 101 11.58 37.81 29.95
CA ASP A 101 12.08 38.98 30.68
C ASP A 101 12.17 38.67 32.18
N VAL A 102 13.38 38.34 32.65
CA VAL A 102 13.69 38.35 34.07
C VAL A 102 13.78 39.83 34.42
N ALA A 103 12.63 40.40 34.76
CA ALA A 103 12.51 41.75 35.27
C ALA A 103 13.58 41.94 36.35
N LYS A 104 14.61 42.73 36.02
CA LYS A 104 15.60 43.18 37.00
C LYS A 104 14.84 43.96 38.07
N SER A 105 14.73 43.36 39.25
CA SER A 105 14.36 44.06 40.49
C SER A 105 15.48 45.01 40.92
#